data_AF-A0A8B3NV96-F1
#
_entry.id   AF-A0A8B3NV96-F1
#
_cell.length_a   1.000
_cell.length_b   1.000
_cell.length_c   1.000
_cell.angle_alpha   90.00
_cell.angle_beta   90.00
_cell.angle_gamma   90.00
#
_symmetry.space_group_name_H-M   'P 1'
#
loop_
_entity.id
_entity.type
_entity.pdbx_description
1 polymer ?
#
loop_
_entity_poly.entity_id
_entity_poly.type
_entity_poly.pdbx_seq_one_letter_code
_entity_poly.pdbx_strand_id
1 'polypeptide(L)'
;MLDGTDKDVEAVERKIEIANREIERAYAARSELERRIEQARNAEAERVKVARYDAAKAQSDAAAKELRKAYPEIGKRFASLLKVLAEASLAVEEVNRNLPDGAAPLQDPEVEVRAKLGEPEKTISEEPVDVWCYSAARDNSVLPQEMQDELNAKYRGSDQGVISSGSAGGMISVTRRRLIRRSYIPRSTNVLPSRLTAVALPGLKVGDPAFWDAPAYSDARTVLAILARLADARPAPAINAADLIVEYVDPPNAEPIPMAEAAE
;
A
#
# COMPACT_ATOMS: atom_id res chain seq x y z
N MET A 1 7.75 83.40 -27.67
CA MET A 1 6.48 84.14 -27.77
C MET A 1 5.50 83.21 -28.45
N LEU A 2 4.44 82.83 -27.74
CA LEU A 2 3.25 82.20 -28.32
C LEU A 2 2.40 83.35 -28.87
N ASP A 3 2.36 83.55 -30.19
CA ASP A 3 1.46 84.50 -30.85
C ASP A 3 0.08 83.85 -31.04
N GLY A 4 -0.67 83.72 -29.96
CA GLY A 4 -2.08 83.32 -29.97
C GLY A 4 -2.94 84.42 -29.36
N THR A 5 -4.11 84.70 -29.93
CA THR A 5 -5.05 85.65 -29.33
C THR A 5 -5.67 85.04 -28.05
N ASP A 6 -6.07 85.86 -27.06
CA ASP A 6 -6.66 85.37 -25.79
C ASP A 6 -7.81 84.36 -26.00
N LYS A 7 -8.54 84.50 -27.12
CA LYS A 7 -9.61 83.60 -27.55
C LYS A 7 -9.13 82.19 -27.90
N ASP A 8 -7.91 82.06 -28.45
CA ASP A 8 -7.30 80.77 -28.77
C ASP A 8 -6.88 80.02 -27.50
N VAL A 9 -6.42 80.75 -26.48
CA VAL A 9 -6.07 80.20 -25.16
C VAL A 9 -7.32 79.64 -24.47
N GLU A 10 -8.42 80.40 -24.39
CA GLU A 10 -9.69 79.92 -23.81
C GLU A 10 -10.27 78.70 -24.54
N ALA A 11 -10.07 78.61 -25.86
CA ALA A 11 -10.54 77.47 -26.65
C ALA A 11 -9.72 76.21 -26.35
N VAL A 12 -8.41 76.36 -26.10
CA VAL A 12 -7.53 75.27 -25.68
C VAL A 12 -7.86 74.83 -24.25
N GLU A 13 -8.07 75.76 -23.33
CA GLU A 13 -8.44 75.45 -21.93
C GLU A 13 -9.76 74.68 -21.85
N ARG A 14 -10.80 75.11 -22.58
CA ARG A 14 -12.07 74.37 -22.66
C ARG A 14 -11.89 72.96 -23.22
N LYS A 15 -11.02 72.77 -24.21
CA LYS A 15 -10.70 71.43 -24.73
C LYS A 15 -9.99 70.57 -23.67
N ILE A 16 -9.09 71.16 -22.90
CA ILE A 16 -8.39 70.47 -21.80
C ILE A 16 -9.38 70.06 -20.71
N GLU A 17 -10.32 70.94 -20.31
CA GLU A 17 -11.33 70.59 -19.32
C GLU A 17 -12.25 69.44 -19.77
N ILE A 18 -12.70 69.47 -21.03
CA ILE A 18 -13.52 68.39 -21.59
C ILE A 18 -12.72 67.08 -21.61
N ALA A 19 -11.48 67.12 -22.10
CA ALA A 19 -10.60 65.96 -22.14
C ALA A 19 -10.33 65.41 -20.72
N ASN A 20 -10.10 66.26 -19.73
CA ASN A 20 -9.90 65.84 -18.34
C ASN A 20 -11.14 65.16 -17.76
N ARG A 21 -12.34 65.69 -18.01
CA ARG A 21 -13.60 65.05 -17.59
C ARG A 21 -13.83 63.71 -18.28
N GLU A 22 -13.47 63.59 -19.55
CA GLU A 22 -13.53 62.32 -20.28
C GLU A 22 -12.54 61.29 -19.70
N ILE A 23 -11.32 61.73 -19.37
CA ILE A 23 -10.30 60.92 -18.70
C ILE A 23 -10.80 60.44 -17.33
N GLU A 24 -11.37 61.32 -16.51
CA GLU A 24 -11.94 60.94 -15.20
C GLU A 24 -13.07 59.91 -15.34
N ARG A 25 -13.96 60.09 -16.31
CA ARG A 25 -15.03 59.11 -16.60
C ARG A 25 -14.46 57.78 -17.07
N ALA A 26 -13.43 57.81 -17.92
CA ALA A 26 -12.77 56.59 -18.40
C ALA A 26 -12.08 55.84 -17.26
N TYR A 27 -11.42 56.54 -16.33
CA TYR A 27 -10.85 55.93 -15.13
C TYR A 27 -11.91 55.33 -14.22
N ALA A 28 -13.01 56.05 -13.95
CA ALA A 28 -14.11 55.52 -13.15
C ALA A 28 -14.74 54.27 -13.79
N ALA A 29 -14.97 54.29 -15.11
CA ALA A 29 -15.47 53.13 -15.85
C ALA A 29 -14.49 51.95 -15.79
N ARG A 30 -13.19 52.21 -15.93
CA ARG A 30 -12.14 51.19 -15.82
C ARG A 30 -12.12 50.56 -14.42
N SER A 31 -12.12 51.35 -13.36
CA SER A 31 -12.12 50.83 -11.98
C SER A 31 -13.35 49.98 -11.68
N GLU A 32 -14.53 50.37 -12.17
CA GLU A 32 -15.74 49.57 -12.03
C GLU A 32 -15.67 48.26 -12.84
N LEU A 33 -15.11 48.28 -14.05
CA LEU A 33 -14.89 47.07 -14.85
C LEU A 33 -13.87 46.13 -14.20
N GLU A 34 -12.76 46.65 -13.67
CA GLU A 34 -11.77 45.88 -12.92
C GLU A 34 -12.40 45.22 -11.69
N ARG A 35 -13.23 45.95 -10.94
CA ARG A 35 -14.00 45.41 -9.80
C ARG A 35 -14.93 44.28 -10.24
N ARG A 36 -15.65 44.43 -11.34
CA ARG A 36 -16.55 43.38 -11.87
C ARG A 36 -15.80 42.16 -12.38
N ILE A 37 -14.66 42.34 -13.04
CA ILE A 37 -13.80 41.24 -13.50
C ILE A 37 -13.31 40.44 -12.29
N GLU A 38 -12.86 41.11 -11.24
CA GLU A 38 -12.39 40.43 -10.03
C GLU A 38 -13.53 39.69 -9.31
N GLN A 39 -14.73 40.29 -9.23
CA GLN A 39 -15.90 39.60 -8.70
C GLN A 39 -16.27 38.37 -9.54
N ALA A 40 -16.22 38.46 -10.86
CA ALA A 40 -16.50 37.34 -11.76
C ALA A 40 -15.46 36.22 -11.60
N ARG A 41 -14.17 36.55 -11.50
CA ARG A 41 -13.09 35.59 -11.25
C ARG A 41 -13.26 34.87 -9.92
N ASN A 42 -13.60 35.59 -8.86
CA ASN A 42 -13.85 34.99 -7.55
C ASN A 42 -15.09 34.09 -7.58
N ALA A 43 -16.16 34.49 -8.26
CA ALA A 43 -17.35 33.65 -8.41
C ALA A 43 -17.07 32.38 -9.23
N GLU A 44 -16.26 32.45 -10.28
CA GLU A 44 -15.84 31.29 -11.06
C GLU A 44 -14.97 30.34 -10.23
N ALA A 45 -13.98 30.88 -9.51
CA ALA A 45 -13.12 30.10 -8.62
C ALA A 45 -13.93 29.38 -7.54
N GLU A 46 -14.94 30.04 -6.96
CA GLU A 46 -15.82 29.44 -5.95
C GLU A 46 -16.70 28.34 -6.54
N ARG A 47 -17.25 28.53 -7.75
CA ARG A 47 -18.01 27.48 -8.45
C ARG A 47 -17.17 26.23 -8.69
N VAL A 48 -15.90 26.39 -9.06
CA VAL A 48 -14.98 25.24 -9.25
C VAL A 48 -14.73 24.52 -7.92
N LYS A 49 -14.54 25.25 -6.82
CA LYS A 49 -14.36 24.64 -5.49
C LYS A 49 -15.60 23.86 -5.05
N VAL A 50 -16.79 24.46 -5.19
CA VAL A 50 -18.07 23.81 -4.87
C VAL A 50 -18.26 22.55 -5.71
N ALA A 51 -18.04 22.63 -7.02
CA ALA A 51 -18.15 21.46 -7.89
C ALA A 51 -17.19 20.32 -7.50
N ARG A 52 -15.95 20.64 -7.12
CA ARG A 52 -14.98 19.65 -6.62
C ARG A 52 -15.41 19.04 -5.29
N TYR A 53 -15.91 19.86 -4.37
CA TYR A 53 -16.43 19.41 -3.09
C TYR A 53 -17.61 18.46 -3.28
N ASP A 54 -18.59 18.83 -4.11
CA ASP A 54 -19.77 18.01 -4.37
C ASP A 54 -19.41 16.68 -5.03
N ALA A 55 -18.47 16.68 -5.97
CA ALA A 55 -17.96 15.45 -6.60
C ALA A 55 -17.27 14.54 -5.58
N ALA A 56 -16.40 15.09 -4.72
CA ALA A 56 -15.72 14.33 -3.67
C ALA A 56 -16.71 13.78 -2.64
N LYS A 57 -17.72 14.58 -2.26
CA LYS A 57 -18.80 14.17 -1.37
C LYS A 57 -19.59 13.00 -1.96
N ALA A 58 -19.99 13.10 -3.22
CA ALA A 58 -20.71 12.03 -3.90
C ALA A 58 -19.89 10.72 -3.96
N GLN A 59 -18.58 10.82 -4.25
CA GLN A 59 -17.68 9.66 -4.25
C GLN A 59 -17.54 9.04 -2.86
N SER A 60 -17.38 9.87 -1.83
CA SER A 60 -17.31 9.43 -0.43
C SER A 60 -18.60 8.73 0.02
N ASP A 61 -19.76 9.30 -0.32
CA ASP A 61 -21.07 8.74 0.03
C ASP A 61 -21.32 7.40 -0.69
N ALA A 62 -20.90 7.29 -1.96
CA ALA A 62 -20.94 6.05 -2.73
C ALA A 62 -20.04 4.97 -2.12
N ALA A 63 -18.80 5.31 -1.78
CA ALA A 63 -17.87 4.40 -1.11
C ALA A 63 -18.38 3.94 0.26
N ALA A 64 -18.94 4.85 1.07
CA ALA A 64 -19.53 4.51 2.36
C ALA A 64 -20.75 3.57 2.22
N LYS A 65 -21.58 3.77 1.18
CA LYS A 65 -22.70 2.89 0.87
C LYS A 65 -22.22 1.50 0.47
N GLU A 66 -21.21 1.42 -0.38
CA GLU A 66 -20.66 0.13 -0.83
C GLU A 66 -19.99 -0.60 0.33
N LEU A 67 -19.22 0.10 1.18
CA LEU A 67 -18.59 -0.50 2.35
C LEU A 67 -19.62 -1.11 3.30
N ARG A 68 -20.73 -0.40 3.59
CA ARG A 68 -21.81 -0.92 4.45
C ARG A 68 -22.50 -2.15 3.87
N LYS A 69 -22.53 -2.27 2.54
CA LYS A 69 -23.19 -3.37 1.83
C LYS A 69 -22.27 -4.58 1.67
N ALA A 70 -21.07 -4.38 1.14
CA ALA A 70 -20.17 -5.45 0.74
C ALA A 70 -19.38 -6.04 1.91
N TYR A 71 -18.97 -5.21 2.87
CA TYR A 71 -18.09 -5.65 3.96
C TYR A 71 -18.68 -6.78 4.81
N PRO A 72 -19.95 -6.73 5.25
CA PRO A 72 -20.53 -7.84 6.03
C PRO A 72 -20.62 -9.15 5.23
N GLU A 73 -20.89 -9.07 3.93
CA GLU A 73 -20.96 -10.24 3.07
C GLU A 73 -19.59 -10.86 2.83
N ILE A 74 -18.54 -10.04 2.66
CA ILE A 74 -17.15 -10.50 2.61
C ILE A 74 -16.76 -11.17 3.92
N GLY A 75 -17.09 -10.58 5.07
CA GLY A 75 -16.83 -11.13 6.39
C GLY A 75 -17.45 -12.52 6.58
N LYS A 76 -18.74 -12.68 6.25
CA LYS A 76 -19.44 -13.98 6.32
C LYS A 76 -18.84 -15.03 5.39
N ARG A 77 -18.49 -14.65 4.16
CA ARG A 77 -17.85 -15.55 3.19
C ARG A 77 -16.48 -16.00 3.66
N PHE A 78 -15.70 -15.08 4.23
CA PHE A 78 -14.40 -15.39 4.79
C PHE A 78 -14.50 -16.33 5.98
N ALA A 79 -15.39 -16.06 6.94
CA ALA A 79 -15.66 -16.96 8.07
C ALA A 79 -16.11 -18.36 7.60
N SER A 80 -16.94 -18.42 6.56
CA SER A 80 -17.39 -19.68 5.96
C SER A 80 -16.24 -20.44 5.28
N LEU A 81 -15.34 -19.75 4.59
CA LEU A 81 -14.13 -20.34 4.01
C LEU A 81 -13.21 -20.92 5.10
N LEU A 82 -12.99 -20.18 6.20
CA LEU A 82 -12.21 -20.66 7.33
C LEU A 82 -12.82 -21.91 7.96
N LYS A 83 -14.16 -21.96 8.08
CA LYS A 83 -14.88 -23.15 8.56
C LYS A 83 -14.60 -24.37 7.67
N VAL A 84 -14.76 -24.23 6.36
CA VAL A 84 -14.52 -25.31 5.39
C VAL A 84 -13.08 -25.81 5.46
N LEU A 85 -12.12 -24.89 5.51
CA LEU A 85 -10.70 -25.24 5.62
C LEU A 85 -10.42 -26.00 6.93
N ALA A 86 -10.94 -25.51 8.06
CA ALA A 86 -10.74 -26.18 9.35
C ALA A 86 -11.38 -27.58 9.39
N GLU A 87 -12.60 -27.75 8.88
CA GLU A 87 -13.26 -29.05 8.77
C GLU A 87 -12.46 -30.03 7.90
N ALA A 88 -11.96 -29.55 6.74
CA ALA A 88 -11.13 -30.36 5.86
C ALA A 88 -9.79 -30.73 6.51
N SER A 89 -9.11 -29.80 7.18
CA SER A 89 -7.87 -30.08 7.91
C SER A 89 -8.06 -31.11 9.02
N LEU A 90 -9.19 -31.09 9.73
CA LEU A 90 -9.51 -32.12 10.74
C LEU A 90 -9.75 -33.50 10.11
N ALA A 91 -10.48 -33.55 8.99
CA ALA A 91 -10.70 -34.80 8.27
C ALA A 91 -9.37 -35.39 7.75
N VAL A 92 -8.48 -34.55 7.22
CA VAL A 92 -7.11 -34.93 6.82
C VAL A 92 -6.31 -35.44 8.00
N GLU A 93 -6.33 -34.76 9.15
CA GLU A 93 -5.65 -35.19 10.38
C GLU A 93 -6.18 -36.54 10.89
N GLU A 94 -7.49 -36.78 10.79
CA GLU A 94 -8.11 -38.05 11.18
C GLU A 94 -7.71 -39.21 10.25
N VAL A 95 -7.76 -39.00 8.93
CA VAL A 95 -7.35 -40.01 7.95
C VAL A 95 -5.85 -40.30 8.07
N ASN A 96 -5.02 -39.27 8.24
CA ASN A 96 -3.57 -39.43 8.38
C ASN A 96 -3.16 -40.17 9.66
N ARG A 97 -3.98 -40.14 10.71
CA ARG A 97 -3.76 -40.93 11.94
C ARG A 97 -3.99 -42.43 11.72
N ASN A 98 -4.87 -42.80 10.79
CA ASN A 98 -5.22 -44.18 10.47
C ASN A 98 -4.97 -44.47 8.98
N LEU A 99 -3.73 -44.22 8.54
CA LEU A 99 -3.37 -44.31 7.14
C LEU A 99 -3.39 -45.78 6.67
N PRO A 100 -4.02 -46.10 5.52
CA PRO A 100 -3.93 -47.43 4.93
C PRO A 100 -2.48 -47.80 4.59
N ASP A 101 -2.16 -49.10 4.65
CA ASP A 101 -0.83 -49.60 4.33
C ASP A 101 -0.40 -49.17 2.91
N GLY A 102 0.75 -48.52 2.82
CA GLY A 102 1.33 -48.05 1.56
C GLY A 102 0.71 -46.77 0.97
N ALA A 103 -0.30 -46.18 1.61
CA ALA A 103 -0.83 -44.88 1.20
C ALA A 103 0.10 -43.73 1.65
N ALA A 104 0.13 -42.63 0.88
CA ALA A 104 0.84 -41.41 1.26
C ALA A 104 -0.06 -40.52 2.14
N PRO A 105 0.49 -39.81 3.14
CA PRO A 105 -0.28 -38.85 3.92
C PRO A 105 -0.91 -37.78 3.04
N LEU A 106 -2.17 -37.46 3.30
CA LEU A 106 -2.87 -36.35 2.66
C LEU A 106 -2.28 -35.03 3.15
N GLN A 107 -2.13 -34.07 2.23
CA GLN A 107 -1.67 -32.74 2.58
C GLN A 107 -2.81 -31.88 3.11
N ASP A 108 -2.46 -30.88 3.92
CA ASP A 108 -3.40 -29.85 4.31
C ASP A 108 -3.87 -29.06 3.07
N PRO A 109 -5.17 -28.82 2.89
CA PRO A 109 -5.72 -28.25 1.66
C PRO A 109 -5.18 -26.84 1.36
N GLU A 110 -4.84 -26.06 2.39
CA GLU A 110 -4.25 -24.75 2.19
C GLU A 110 -2.79 -24.85 1.71
N VAL A 111 -2.05 -25.84 2.23
CA VAL A 111 -0.68 -26.14 1.79
C VAL A 111 -0.70 -26.61 0.33
N GLU A 112 -1.63 -27.48 -0.04
CA GLU A 112 -1.76 -27.98 -1.41
C GLU A 112 -1.96 -26.86 -2.44
N VAL A 113 -2.79 -25.86 -2.12
CA VAL A 113 -3.11 -24.76 -3.05
C VAL A 113 -2.07 -23.65 -3.01
N ARG A 114 -1.52 -23.32 -1.84
CA ARG A 114 -0.75 -22.07 -1.65
C ARG A 114 0.74 -22.31 -1.38
N ALA A 115 1.16 -23.49 -0.96
CA ALA A 115 2.57 -23.74 -0.70
C ALA A 115 3.33 -23.97 -2.01
N LYS A 116 4.56 -23.46 -2.05
CA LYS A 116 5.52 -23.88 -3.07
C LYS A 116 6.31 -25.04 -2.50
N LEU A 117 6.06 -26.25 -3.02
CA LEU A 117 6.86 -27.42 -2.67
C LEU A 117 8.28 -27.26 -3.23
N GLY A 118 9.25 -27.67 -2.42
CA GLY A 118 10.66 -27.63 -2.77
C GLY A 118 10.96 -28.61 -3.88
N GLU A 119 11.61 -28.11 -4.93
CA GLU A 119 12.08 -28.93 -6.04
C GLU A 119 13.52 -29.39 -5.77
N PRO A 120 13.85 -30.65 -6.10
CA PRO A 120 15.21 -31.13 -6.01
C PRO A 120 16.12 -30.34 -6.96
N GLU A 121 17.42 -30.34 -6.67
CA GLU A 121 18.42 -29.80 -7.58
C GLU A 121 18.30 -30.50 -8.94
N LYS A 122 18.18 -29.70 -10.00
CA LYS A 122 18.08 -30.21 -11.37
C LYS A 122 19.28 -29.73 -12.17
N THR A 123 20.19 -30.64 -12.46
CA THR A 123 21.27 -30.40 -13.42
C THR A 123 20.68 -30.24 -14.82
N ILE A 124 20.94 -29.10 -15.46
CA ILE A 124 20.50 -28.79 -16.83
C ILE A 124 21.55 -29.27 -17.82
N SER A 125 22.83 -28.99 -17.56
CA SER A 125 23.94 -29.38 -18.42
C SER A 125 25.23 -29.58 -17.63
N GLU A 126 26.05 -30.50 -18.11
CA GLU A 126 27.41 -30.72 -17.66
C GLU A 126 28.31 -30.78 -18.89
N GLU A 127 29.27 -29.85 -18.96
CA GLU A 127 30.22 -29.78 -20.06
C GLU A 127 31.64 -29.78 -19.50
N PRO A 128 32.54 -30.65 -19.99
CA PRO A 128 33.95 -30.56 -19.64
C PRO A 128 34.56 -29.32 -20.30
N VAL A 129 35.05 -28.38 -19.50
CA VAL A 129 35.70 -27.15 -19.96
C VAL A 129 37.12 -27.07 -19.43
N ASP A 130 38.05 -26.67 -20.28
CA ASP A 130 39.42 -26.41 -19.89
C ASP A 130 39.57 -24.93 -19.54
N VAL A 131 39.68 -24.63 -18.25
CA VAL A 131 39.74 -23.26 -17.73
C VAL A 131 40.99 -23.05 -16.88
N TRP A 132 41.51 -21.83 -16.90
CA TRP A 132 42.59 -21.39 -16.02
C TRP A 132 42.07 -21.13 -14.61
N CYS A 133 42.73 -21.73 -13.64
CA CYS A 133 42.45 -21.59 -12.21
C CYS A 133 43.70 -21.08 -11.48
N TYR A 134 43.49 -20.48 -10.31
CA TYR A 134 44.59 -20.13 -9.41
C TYR A 134 45.30 -21.39 -8.91
N SER A 135 46.62 -21.50 -9.11
CA SER A 135 47.36 -22.73 -8.77
C SER A 135 47.48 -22.96 -7.26
N ALA A 136 47.52 -21.88 -6.48
CA ALA A 136 47.66 -21.91 -5.02
C ALA A 136 46.30 -21.95 -4.27
N ALA A 137 45.17 -21.88 -5.00
CA ALA A 137 43.85 -21.94 -4.42
C ALA A 137 43.52 -23.36 -3.94
N ARG A 138 42.94 -23.47 -2.73
CA ARG A 138 42.44 -24.76 -2.20
C ARG A 138 41.12 -25.17 -2.88
N ASP A 139 40.41 -24.21 -3.45
CA ASP A 139 39.19 -24.36 -4.22
C ASP A 139 39.46 -24.29 -5.73
N ASN A 140 38.52 -24.77 -6.53
CA ASN A 140 38.54 -24.66 -8.00
C ASN A 140 38.18 -23.23 -8.43
N SER A 141 38.84 -22.23 -7.87
CA SER A 141 38.60 -20.82 -8.18
C SER A 141 39.06 -20.52 -9.60
N VAL A 142 38.07 -20.29 -10.48
CA VAL A 142 38.25 -20.04 -11.91
C VAL A 142 38.53 -18.56 -12.15
N LEU A 143 39.46 -18.23 -13.05
CA LEU A 143 39.74 -16.84 -13.42
C LEU A 143 38.58 -16.22 -14.22
N PRO A 144 38.37 -14.89 -14.13
CA PRO A 144 37.42 -14.16 -14.97
C PRO A 144 37.67 -14.39 -16.46
N GLN A 145 36.61 -14.36 -17.28
CA GLN A 145 36.67 -14.69 -18.72
C GLN A 145 37.72 -13.86 -19.49
N GLU A 146 37.85 -12.57 -19.17
CA GLU A 146 38.83 -11.69 -19.82
C GLU A 146 40.28 -12.19 -19.64
N MET A 147 40.62 -12.69 -18.45
CA MET A 147 41.93 -13.26 -18.15
C MET A 147 42.11 -14.65 -18.78
N GLN A 148 41.03 -15.42 -18.91
CA GLN A 148 41.04 -16.71 -19.61
C GLN A 148 41.49 -16.51 -21.06
N ASP A 149 40.90 -15.52 -21.73
CA ASP A 149 41.15 -15.24 -23.15
C ASP A 149 42.59 -14.74 -23.36
N GLU A 150 43.09 -13.85 -22.49
CA GLU A 150 44.49 -13.40 -22.50
C GLU A 150 45.46 -14.57 -22.32
N LEU A 151 45.24 -15.42 -21.32
CA LEU A 151 46.10 -16.57 -21.04
C LEU A 151 46.05 -17.62 -22.16
N ASN A 152 44.88 -17.86 -22.75
CA ASN A 152 44.72 -18.73 -23.92
C ASN A 152 45.47 -18.19 -25.14
N ALA A 153 45.52 -16.87 -25.33
CA ALA A 153 46.30 -16.24 -26.39
C ALA A 153 47.82 -16.31 -26.12
N LYS A 154 48.23 -16.04 -24.87
CA LYS A 154 49.63 -15.91 -24.45
C LYS A 154 50.36 -17.25 -24.25
N TYR A 155 49.67 -18.27 -23.74
CA TYR A 155 50.25 -19.56 -23.35
C TYR A 155 49.63 -20.72 -24.14
N ARG A 156 49.58 -20.60 -25.49
CA ARG A 156 49.06 -21.67 -26.35
C ARG A 156 49.85 -22.96 -26.18
N GLY A 157 49.18 -24.02 -25.75
CA GLY A 157 49.78 -25.36 -25.57
C GLY A 157 50.50 -25.57 -24.23
N SER A 158 50.42 -24.62 -23.30
CA SER A 158 50.91 -24.80 -21.92
C SER A 158 49.74 -24.93 -20.95
N ASP A 159 49.89 -25.79 -19.95
CA ASP A 159 48.94 -25.92 -18.82
C ASP A 159 49.34 -25.09 -17.61
N GLN A 160 50.45 -24.33 -17.71
CA GLN A 160 50.92 -23.41 -16.68
C GLN A 160 51.12 -22.01 -17.24
N GLY A 161 50.77 -21.01 -16.42
CA GLY A 161 50.92 -19.60 -16.75
C GLY A 161 51.14 -18.76 -15.50
N VAL A 162 51.44 -17.48 -15.72
CA VAL A 162 51.55 -16.48 -14.67
C VAL A 162 50.80 -15.22 -15.06
N ILE A 163 50.09 -14.64 -14.08
CA ILE A 163 49.44 -13.33 -14.18
C ILE A 163 50.09 -12.35 -13.20
N SER A 164 50.09 -11.06 -13.53
CA SER A 164 50.61 -10.02 -12.63
C SER A 164 49.63 -9.78 -11.48
N SER A 165 50.12 -9.74 -10.24
CA SER A 165 49.29 -9.61 -9.04
C SER A 165 48.79 -8.19 -8.77
N GLY A 166 49.01 -7.22 -9.66
CA GLY A 166 48.65 -5.80 -9.47
C GLY A 166 49.40 -5.08 -8.33
N SER A 167 50.11 -5.82 -7.47
CA SER A 167 50.89 -5.30 -6.34
C SER A 167 52.38 -5.51 -6.59
N ALA A 168 53.13 -4.39 -6.65
CA ALA A 168 54.60 -4.29 -6.59
C ALA A 168 55.41 -5.45 -7.21
N GLY A 169 55.03 -5.92 -8.41
CA GLY A 169 55.77 -6.92 -9.18
C GLY A 169 55.54 -8.39 -8.79
N GLY A 170 54.53 -8.72 -7.98
CA GLY A 170 54.18 -10.11 -7.69
C GLY A 170 53.61 -10.81 -8.92
N MET A 171 53.97 -12.09 -9.10
CA MET A 171 53.38 -12.98 -10.10
C MET A 171 52.56 -14.05 -9.40
N ILE A 172 51.33 -14.26 -9.85
CA ILE A 172 50.46 -15.34 -9.37
C ILE A 172 50.52 -16.47 -10.40
N SER A 173 50.85 -17.67 -9.95
CA SER A 173 50.83 -18.86 -10.81
C SER A 173 49.40 -19.34 -11.02
N VAL A 174 49.10 -19.67 -12.28
CA VAL A 174 47.80 -20.18 -12.73
C VAL A 174 48.01 -21.47 -13.49
N THR A 175 47.08 -22.41 -13.36
CA THR A 175 47.13 -23.71 -14.02
C THR A 175 45.86 -23.94 -14.80
N ARG A 176 46.00 -24.44 -16.01
CA ARG A 176 44.87 -24.88 -16.82
C ARG A 176 44.41 -26.23 -16.29
N ARG A 177 43.14 -26.34 -15.95
CA ARG A 177 42.53 -27.56 -15.42
C ARG A 177 41.27 -27.88 -16.21
N ARG A 178 41.06 -29.16 -16.46
CA ARG A 178 39.81 -29.67 -17.01
C ARG A 178 38.79 -29.80 -15.89
N LEU A 179 37.78 -28.93 -15.90
CA LEU A 179 36.69 -28.90 -14.92
C LEU A 179 35.36 -29.23 -15.59
N ILE A 180 34.37 -29.65 -14.80
CA ILE A 180 33.00 -29.82 -15.29
C ILE A 180 32.24 -28.53 -15.00
N ARG A 181 31.85 -27.82 -16.06
CA ARG A 181 30.91 -26.71 -15.95
C ARG A 181 29.50 -27.28 -15.82
N ARG A 182 28.96 -27.21 -14.61
CA ARG A 182 27.60 -27.65 -14.31
C ARG A 182 26.66 -26.44 -14.26
N SER A 183 25.67 -26.43 -15.14
CA SER A 183 24.54 -25.49 -15.06
C SER A 183 23.38 -26.22 -14.40
N TYR A 184 22.88 -25.72 -13.27
CA TYR A 184 21.83 -26.40 -12.51
C TYR A 184 20.84 -25.40 -11.91
N ILE A 185 19.60 -25.85 -11.72
CA ILE A 185 18.61 -25.17 -10.89
C ILE A 185 18.86 -25.63 -9.47
N PRO A 186 19.18 -24.71 -8.52
CA PRO A 186 19.45 -25.09 -7.15
C PRO A 186 18.21 -25.71 -6.52
N ARG A 187 18.43 -26.63 -5.57
CA ARG A 187 17.36 -27.15 -4.72
C ARG A 187 16.59 -25.97 -4.11
N SER A 188 15.27 -25.98 -4.26
CA SER A 188 14.41 -25.04 -3.54
C SER A 188 13.84 -25.69 -2.29
N THR A 189 13.66 -24.89 -1.23
CA THR A 189 13.00 -25.33 -0.01
C THR A 189 11.50 -25.10 -0.11
N ASN A 190 10.74 -25.82 0.71
CA ASN A 190 9.31 -25.58 0.84
C ASN A 190 9.09 -24.14 1.34
N VAL A 191 8.26 -23.38 0.64
CA VAL A 191 7.82 -22.05 1.07
C VAL A 191 6.35 -22.14 1.45
N LEU A 192 6.08 -22.01 2.75
CA LEU A 192 4.72 -21.97 3.30
C LEU A 192 4.30 -20.51 3.44
N PRO A 193 3.19 -20.07 2.82
CA PRO A 193 2.66 -18.74 3.02
C PRO A 193 2.00 -18.62 4.40
N SER A 194 1.79 -17.38 4.85
CA SER A 194 0.98 -17.11 6.04
C SER A 194 -0.42 -17.68 5.87
N ARG A 195 -0.90 -18.40 6.90
CA ARG A 195 -2.23 -19.01 6.96
C ARG A 195 -3.32 -17.97 6.77
N LEU A 196 -4.43 -18.33 6.11
CA LEU A 196 -5.60 -17.45 5.99
C LEU A 196 -6.18 -17.09 7.36
N THR A 197 -6.04 -17.98 8.35
CA THR A 197 -6.45 -17.72 9.74
C THR A 197 -5.71 -16.56 10.40
N ALA A 198 -4.56 -16.13 9.86
CA ALA A 198 -3.81 -14.98 10.37
C ALA A 198 -4.37 -13.62 9.92
N VAL A 199 -5.31 -13.59 8.96
CA VAL A 199 -5.89 -12.34 8.44
C VAL A 199 -7.11 -11.95 9.28
N ALA A 200 -6.96 -10.96 10.17
CA ALA A 200 -8.07 -10.46 10.99
C ALA A 200 -9.11 -9.69 10.14
N LEU A 201 -10.39 -9.91 10.42
CA LEU A 201 -11.51 -9.14 9.86
C LEU A 201 -12.33 -8.51 10.99
N PRO A 202 -12.07 -7.23 11.32
CA PRO A 202 -12.79 -6.54 12.38
C PRO A 202 -14.26 -6.30 12.03
N GLY A 203 -15.06 -5.93 13.03
CA GLY A 203 -16.43 -5.47 12.82
C GLY A 203 -16.48 -4.19 11.97
N LEU A 204 -17.64 -3.91 11.36
CA LEU A 204 -17.78 -2.73 10.49
C LEU A 204 -17.81 -1.43 11.30
N LYS A 205 -18.47 -1.44 12.47
CA LYS A 205 -18.57 -0.30 13.38
C LYS A 205 -17.78 -0.55 14.65
N VAL A 206 -17.47 0.55 15.35
CA VAL A 206 -16.93 0.49 16.71
C VAL A 206 -17.92 -0.27 17.59
N GLY A 207 -17.44 -1.31 18.27
CA GLY A 207 -18.24 -2.18 19.12
C GLY A 207 -18.94 -3.35 18.42
N ASP A 208 -18.91 -3.43 17.08
CA ASP A 208 -19.35 -4.64 16.38
C ASP A 208 -18.34 -5.78 16.67
N PRO A 209 -18.81 -7.03 16.88
CA PRO A 209 -17.92 -8.17 16.95
C PRO A 209 -17.15 -8.32 15.63
N ALA A 210 -15.91 -8.79 15.73
CA ALA A 210 -15.13 -9.16 14.56
C ALA A 210 -15.81 -10.29 13.78
N PHE A 211 -15.76 -10.24 12.44
CA PHE A 211 -16.13 -11.40 11.62
C PHE A 211 -15.12 -12.53 11.79
N TRP A 212 -13.86 -12.17 12.02
CA TRP A 212 -12.80 -13.08 12.38
C TRP A 212 -11.74 -12.36 13.20
N ASP A 213 -11.45 -12.87 14.39
CA ASP A 213 -10.38 -12.40 15.25
C ASP A 213 -9.21 -13.40 15.16
N ALA A 214 -8.13 -12.99 14.49
CA ALA A 214 -7.02 -13.88 14.18
C ALA A 214 -6.22 -14.21 15.43
N PRO A 215 -6.22 -15.47 15.92
CA PRO A 215 -5.43 -15.83 17.08
C PRO A 215 -3.94 -15.91 16.72
N ALA A 216 -3.06 -15.66 17.69
CA ALA A 216 -1.62 -15.79 17.51
C ALA A 216 -1.20 -17.20 17.08
N TYR A 217 -1.94 -18.21 17.55
CA TYR A 217 -1.82 -19.61 17.15
C TYR A 217 -3.21 -20.16 16.88
N SER A 218 -3.44 -20.72 15.70
CA SER A 218 -4.67 -21.40 15.35
C SER A 218 -4.38 -22.81 14.88
N ASP A 219 -5.00 -23.79 15.53
CA ASP A 219 -5.27 -25.09 14.94
C ASP A 219 -6.73 -25.15 14.44
N ALA A 220 -7.07 -26.18 13.66
CA ALA A 220 -8.40 -26.29 13.08
C ALA A 220 -9.52 -26.34 14.15
N ARG A 221 -9.27 -26.97 15.30
CA ARG A 221 -10.23 -27.02 16.42
C ARG A 221 -10.48 -25.64 17.03
N THR A 222 -9.42 -24.87 17.27
CA THR A 222 -9.52 -23.49 17.78
C THR A 222 -10.26 -22.60 16.78
N VAL A 223 -10.02 -22.75 15.47
CA VAL A 223 -10.74 -22.00 14.44
C VAL A 223 -12.25 -22.25 14.54
N LEU A 224 -12.68 -23.51 14.59
CA LEU A 224 -14.11 -23.84 14.71
C LEU A 224 -14.72 -23.33 16.02
N ALA A 225 -13.99 -23.41 17.13
CA ALA A 225 -14.44 -22.88 18.42
C ALA A 225 -14.61 -21.36 18.40
N ILE A 226 -13.66 -20.63 17.80
CA ILE A 226 -13.75 -19.17 17.62
C ILE A 226 -14.93 -18.82 16.72
N LEU A 227 -15.10 -19.51 15.59
CA LEU A 227 -16.21 -19.25 14.68
C LEU A 227 -17.58 -19.52 15.35
N ALA A 228 -17.69 -20.57 16.16
CA ALA A 228 -18.90 -20.82 16.96
C ALA A 228 -19.16 -19.67 17.94
N ARG A 229 -18.14 -19.24 18.69
CA ARG A 229 -18.24 -18.09 19.62
C ARG A 229 -18.65 -16.80 18.92
N LEU A 230 -18.10 -16.54 17.73
CA LEU A 230 -18.40 -15.34 16.95
C LEU A 230 -19.80 -15.38 16.34
N ALA A 231 -20.33 -16.57 16.00
CA ALA A 231 -21.70 -16.72 15.50
C ALA A 231 -22.75 -16.31 16.55
N ASP A 232 -22.45 -16.51 17.83
CA ASP A 232 -23.32 -16.11 18.95
C ASP A 232 -23.11 -14.65 19.40
N ALA A 233 -22.06 -13.99 18.91
CA ALA A 233 -21.72 -12.63 19.30
C ALA A 233 -22.72 -11.62 18.71
N ARG A 234 -23.26 -10.76 19.58
CA ARG A 234 -24.17 -9.68 19.17
C ARG A 234 -23.40 -8.36 19.06
N PRO A 235 -23.78 -7.48 18.11
CA PRO A 235 -23.23 -6.13 18.05
C PRO A 235 -23.50 -5.40 19.36
N ALA A 236 -22.50 -4.67 19.86
CA ALA A 236 -22.70 -3.79 20.99
C ALA A 236 -23.78 -2.75 20.66
N PRO A 237 -24.61 -2.33 21.63
CA PRO A 237 -25.55 -1.24 21.41
C PRO A 237 -24.79 0.02 20.99
N ALA A 238 -25.32 0.75 20.02
CA ALA A 238 -24.67 1.94 19.46
C ALA A 238 -24.44 3.06 20.48
N ILE A 239 -25.16 3.03 21.60
CA ILE A 239 -24.99 3.94 22.74
C ILE A 239 -24.75 3.05 23.95
N ASN A 240 -23.57 3.19 24.58
CA ASN A 240 -23.33 2.60 25.87
C ASN A 240 -24.10 3.42 26.91
N ALA A 241 -24.95 2.78 27.70
CA ALA A 241 -25.72 3.47 28.73
C ALA A 241 -24.83 4.16 29.78
N ALA A 242 -23.59 3.69 29.95
CA ALA A 242 -22.59 4.33 30.82
C ALA A 242 -22.07 5.66 30.27
N ASP A 243 -22.15 5.88 28.95
CA ASP A 243 -21.72 7.12 28.29
C ASP A 243 -22.86 8.15 28.19
N LEU A 244 -24.06 7.81 28.69
CA LEU A 244 -25.21 8.71 28.72
C LEU A 244 -25.01 9.76 29.82
N ILE A 245 -24.59 10.95 29.45
CA ILE A 245 -24.59 12.10 30.35
C ILE A 245 -26.02 12.63 30.42
N VAL A 246 -26.68 12.40 31.56
CA VAL A 246 -28.00 12.96 31.85
C VAL A 246 -27.79 14.29 32.55
N GLU A 247 -27.93 15.39 31.81
CA GLU A 247 -27.93 16.74 32.35
C GLU A 247 -29.38 17.19 32.61
N TYR A 248 -29.63 17.71 33.80
CA TYR A 248 -30.88 18.38 34.13
C TYR A 248 -30.70 19.86 33.87
N VAL A 249 -31.35 20.38 32.84
CA VAL A 249 -31.29 21.79 32.45
C VAL A 249 -32.60 22.45 32.87
N ASP A 250 -32.52 23.57 33.58
CA ASP A 250 -33.71 24.36 33.91
C ASP A 250 -34.41 24.81 32.63
N PRO A 251 -35.75 24.71 32.55
CA PRO A 251 -36.46 25.21 31.39
C PRO A 251 -36.18 26.73 31.27
N PRO A 252 -36.02 27.26 30.04
CA PRO A 252 -35.52 28.62 29.81
C PRO A 252 -36.36 29.76 30.42
N ASN A 253 -37.53 29.45 31.00
CA ASN A 253 -38.42 30.37 31.70
C ASN A 253 -38.95 29.78 33.03
N ALA A 254 -38.14 29.02 33.77
CA ALA A 254 -38.56 28.57 35.10
C ALA A 254 -38.75 29.78 36.03
N GLU A 255 -39.99 30.09 36.41
CA GLU A 255 -40.24 31.05 37.49
C GLU A 255 -39.62 30.50 38.78
N PRO A 256 -38.94 31.33 39.59
CA PRO A 256 -38.33 30.87 40.83
C PRO A 256 -39.42 30.28 41.73
N ILE A 257 -39.26 29.01 42.09
CA ILE A 257 -40.17 28.34 43.02
C ILE A 257 -40.17 29.17 44.31
N PRO A 258 -41.33 29.69 44.76
CA PRO A 258 -41.39 30.46 45.98
C PRO A 258 -40.95 29.55 47.13
N MET A 259 -39.81 29.90 47.72
CA MET A 259 -39.33 29.29 48.96
C MET A 259 -40.43 29.49 50.00
N ALA A 260 -41.15 28.42 50.34
CA ALA A 260 -42.14 28.45 51.40
C ALA A 260 -41.43 28.90 52.69
N GLU A 261 -41.85 30.05 53.24
CA GLU A 261 -41.45 30.48 54.57
C GLU A 261 -41.70 29.33 55.54
N ALA A 262 -40.62 28.88 56.18
CA ALA A 262 -40.67 27.93 57.26
C ALA A 262 -41.53 28.53 58.37
N ALA A 263 -42.75 28.02 58.52
CA ALA A 263 -43.61 28.34 59.65
C ALA A 263 -42.97 27.80 60.93
N GLU A 264 -42.68 28.73 61.83
CA GLU A 264 -42.24 28.55 63.21
C GLU A 264 -43.27 27.80 64.07
#